data_AF-A0A9R1M8H5-F1
#
_entry.id   AF-A0A9R1M8H5-F1
#
_cell.length_a   1.000
_cell.length_b   1.000
_cell.length_c   1.000
_cell.angle_alpha   90.00
_cell.angle_beta   90.00
_cell.angle_gamma   90.00
#
_symmetry.space_group_name_H-M   'P 1'
#
loop_
_entity.id
_entity.type
_entity.pdbx_description
1 polymer ?
#
loop_
_entity_poly.entity_id
_entity_poly.type
_entity_poly.pdbx_seq_one_letter_code
_entity_poly.pdbx_strand_id
1 'polypeptide(L)'
;MLISRSIGFSCIRISSPNLRTIGVRVGYRHQLVKIMIEDAPCLERLLQLDLLRELHILLISAPKLETLGCLPYHQHHYHYHDFQGLPTLFPTVVHTVKTLSIFVYASNVDMVIDLMSCFPCLEKLYIQQIQSMGKNLWRRKHKSHIRCLDIRLKTIVLENYQGVMSDVNFATFFVLNAKMLELFRFETRGLCGKGFIQRQHRLLQLGKRASRGARFVFKNNTCLRNLEDIKHVRDLSVAHPFEC
;
A
#
# COMPACT_ATOMS: atom_id res chain seq x y z
N MET A 1 -20.54 -1.04 -1.16
CA MET A 1 -21.03 -0.01 -2.11
C MET A 1 -19.93 0.34 -3.09
N LEU A 2 -20.20 0.31 -4.39
CA LEU A 2 -19.26 0.77 -5.42
C LEU A 2 -19.75 2.11 -5.96
N ILE A 3 -18.95 3.16 -5.83
CA ILE A 3 -19.17 4.43 -6.53
C ILE A 3 -18.37 4.33 -7.81
N SER A 4 -19.02 4.38 -8.97
CA SER A 4 -18.36 4.29 -10.27
C SER A 4 -18.92 5.31 -11.23
N ARG A 5 -18.04 6.00 -11.96
CA ARG A 5 -18.42 6.92 -13.04
C ARG A 5 -19.42 8.00 -12.60
N SER A 6 -19.33 8.46 -11.35
CA SER A 6 -20.10 9.61 -10.88
C SER A 6 -19.64 10.86 -11.64
N ILE A 7 -20.50 11.42 -12.49
CA ILE A 7 -20.22 12.61 -13.31
C ILE A 7 -21.10 13.76 -12.78
N GLY A 8 -20.52 14.95 -12.64
CA GLY A 8 -21.27 16.18 -12.32
C GLY A 8 -21.45 16.50 -10.84
N PHE A 9 -20.87 15.70 -9.93
CA PHE A 9 -20.90 15.96 -8.49
C PHE A 9 -19.54 16.45 -8.01
N SER A 10 -19.50 17.61 -7.36
CA SER A 10 -18.30 18.14 -6.69
C SER A 10 -18.04 17.46 -5.35
N CYS A 11 -19.09 16.96 -4.68
CA CYS A 11 -19.00 16.33 -3.38
C CYS A 11 -20.04 15.22 -3.21
N ILE A 12 -19.61 14.05 -2.74
CA ILE A 12 -20.49 12.92 -2.37
C ILE A 12 -20.38 12.74 -0.86
N ARG A 13 -21.52 12.81 -0.16
CA ARG A 13 -21.60 12.57 1.27
C ARG A 13 -22.20 11.19 1.52
N ILE A 14 -21.57 10.43 2.41
CA ILE A 14 -21.97 9.07 2.75
C ILE A 14 -22.16 9.00 4.26
N SER A 15 -23.39 8.71 4.66
CA SER A 15 -23.72 8.30 6.03
C SER A 15 -24.49 6.99 5.92
N SER A 16 -23.96 5.92 6.52
CA SER A 16 -24.58 4.60 6.43
C SER A 16 -24.16 3.71 7.60
N PRO A 17 -25.10 3.32 8.47
CA PRO A 17 -24.78 2.55 9.67
C PRO A 17 -24.32 1.12 9.37
N ASN A 18 -24.72 0.56 8.22
CA ASN A 18 -24.48 -0.85 7.87
C ASN A 18 -23.40 -1.05 6.80
N LEU A 19 -22.81 0.05 6.30
CA LEU A 19 -21.87 -0.02 5.19
C LEU A 19 -20.52 -0.56 5.64
N ARG A 20 -20.15 -1.75 5.18
CA ARG A 20 -18.87 -2.40 5.54
C ARG A 20 -17.72 -2.18 4.57
N THR A 21 -18.01 -1.96 3.29
CA THR A 21 -16.96 -1.75 2.29
C THR A 21 -17.38 -0.75 1.24
N ILE A 22 -16.47 0.16 0.92
CA ILE A 22 -16.61 1.15 -0.15
C ILE A 22 -15.49 0.94 -1.17
N GLY A 23 -15.89 0.83 -2.44
CA GLY A 23 -14.99 0.99 -3.57
C GLY A 23 -15.31 2.29 -4.30
N VAL A 24 -14.30 3.05 -4.68
CA VAL A 24 -14.47 4.30 -5.44
C VAL A 24 -13.73 4.22 -6.76
N ARG A 25 -14.44 4.46 -7.87
CA ARG A 25 -13.91 4.62 -9.22
C ARG A 25 -14.34 5.98 -9.79
N VAL A 26 -13.37 6.86 -9.99
CA VAL A 26 -13.49 8.20 -10.58
C VAL A 26 -13.70 8.08 -12.10
N GLY A 27 -14.68 8.80 -12.62
CA GLY A 27 -14.96 8.84 -14.07
C GLY A 27 -13.91 9.60 -14.89
N TYR A 28 -14.04 9.54 -16.21
CA TYR A 28 -13.05 10.07 -17.17
C TYR A 28 -12.84 11.59 -17.15
N ARG A 29 -13.72 12.39 -16.54
CA ARG A 29 -13.65 13.87 -16.56
C ARG A 29 -12.93 14.43 -15.33
N HIS A 30 -12.16 15.50 -15.53
CA HIS A 30 -11.26 16.18 -14.57
C HIS A 30 -11.95 16.88 -13.37
N GLN A 31 -13.10 16.41 -12.93
CA GLN A 31 -13.74 16.96 -11.73
C GLN A 31 -13.24 16.21 -10.51
N LEU A 32 -12.50 16.90 -9.64
CA LEU A 32 -12.15 16.42 -8.31
C LEU A 32 -13.45 16.12 -7.56
N VAL A 33 -13.72 14.84 -7.32
CA VAL A 33 -14.86 14.41 -6.51
C VAL A 33 -14.38 14.32 -5.07
N LYS A 34 -14.84 15.22 -4.21
CA LYS A 34 -14.64 15.08 -2.76
C LYS A 34 -15.60 14.02 -2.24
N ILE A 35 -15.09 12.99 -1.57
CA ILE A 35 -15.94 11.99 -0.89
C ILE A 35 -15.83 12.22 0.59
N MET A 36 -16.96 12.55 1.23
CA MET A 36 -17.02 12.74 2.67
C MET A 36 -17.82 11.61 3.30
N ILE A 37 -17.17 10.82 4.14
CA ILE A 37 -17.82 9.77 4.93
C ILE A 37 -18.03 10.35 6.33
N GLU A 38 -19.27 10.78 6.59
CA GLU A 38 -19.64 11.51 7.81
C GLU A 38 -19.80 10.55 8.98
N ASP A 39 -20.61 9.50 8.81
CA ASP A 39 -20.84 8.47 9.83
C ASP A 39 -21.03 7.09 9.20
N ALA A 40 -20.03 6.22 9.39
CA ALA A 40 -20.04 4.84 8.90
C ALA A 40 -19.46 3.89 9.95
N PRO A 41 -20.20 3.61 11.06
CA PRO A 41 -19.70 2.85 12.21
C PRO A 41 -19.31 1.40 11.90
N CYS A 42 -19.88 0.82 10.84
CA CYS A 42 -19.55 -0.54 10.39
C CYS A 42 -18.53 -0.58 9.25
N LEU A 43 -17.97 0.55 8.82
CA LEU A 43 -17.05 0.58 7.68
C LEU A 43 -15.72 -0.07 8.05
N GLU A 44 -15.42 -1.19 7.40
CA GLU A 44 -14.21 -1.99 7.63
C GLU A 44 -13.15 -1.75 6.54
N ARG A 45 -13.58 -1.34 5.35
CA ARG A 45 -12.73 -1.32 4.14
C ARG A 45 -13.06 -0.16 3.20
N LEU A 46 -12.04 0.56 2.75
CA LEU A 46 -12.13 1.64 1.76
C LEU A 46 -11.07 1.45 0.67
N LEU A 47 -11.48 1.35 -0.58
CA LEU A 47 -10.62 1.02 -1.72
C LEU A 47 -10.80 2.02 -2.86
N GLN A 48 -9.72 2.64 -3.31
CA GLN A 48 -9.70 3.52 -4.47
C GLN A 48 -9.30 2.73 -5.72
N LEU A 49 -10.23 2.52 -6.65
CA LEU A 49 -10.02 1.65 -7.81
C LEU A 49 -9.42 2.37 -9.02
N ASP A 50 -9.04 3.64 -8.92
CA ASP A 50 -8.31 4.36 -9.96
C ASP A 50 -6.99 4.88 -9.43
N LEU A 51 -5.89 4.30 -9.94
CA LEU A 51 -4.52 4.51 -9.47
C LEU A 51 -3.86 5.78 -10.04
N LEU A 52 -4.50 6.43 -11.01
CA LEU A 52 -3.92 7.52 -11.80
C LEU A 52 -4.62 8.86 -11.57
N ARG A 53 -5.59 8.94 -10.66
CA ARG A 53 -6.40 10.15 -10.45
C ARG A 53 -6.45 10.51 -8.98
N GLU A 54 -6.30 11.80 -8.72
CA GLU A 54 -6.42 12.35 -7.37
C GLU A 54 -7.86 12.26 -6.88
N LEU A 55 -8.02 11.70 -5.67
CA LEU A 55 -9.31 11.56 -5.01
C LEU A 55 -9.15 12.10 -3.59
N HIS A 56 -9.93 13.12 -3.23
CA HIS A 56 -9.96 13.65 -1.87
C HIS A 56 -11.05 12.94 -1.08
N ILE A 57 -10.66 11.92 -0.33
CA ILE A 57 -11.54 11.27 0.64
C ILE A 57 -11.33 11.93 2.00
N LEU A 58 -12.39 12.49 2.57
CA LEU A 58 -12.44 12.97 3.94
C LEU A 58 -13.25 11.98 4.78
N LEU A 59 -12.62 11.38 5.79
CA LEU A 59 -13.26 10.36 6.63
C LEU A 59 -13.38 10.86 8.06
N ILE A 60 -14.60 11.17 8.48
CA ILE A 60 -14.87 11.79 9.79
C ILE A 60 -15.02 10.71 10.87
N SER A 61 -15.93 9.75 10.68
CA SER A 61 -16.20 8.69 11.65
C SER A 61 -16.33 7.33 10.96
N ALA A 62 -15.31 6.47 11.17
CA ALA A 62 -15.31 5.07 10.74
C ALA A 62 -14.46 4.22 11.71
N PRO A 63 -14.94 3.99 12.94
CA PRO A 63 -14.18 3.37 14.04
C PRO A 63 -13.78 1.91 13.78
N LYS A 64 -14.35 1.24 12.77
CA LYS A 64 -14.00 -0.13 12.40
C LYS A 64 -13.12 -0.22 11.16
N LEU A 65 -12.64 0.91 10.62
CA LEU A 65 -11.91 0.90 9.35
C LEU A 65 -10.52 0.28 9.54
N GLU A 66 -10.34 -0.94 9.06
CA GLU A 66 -9.08 -1.66 9.19
C GLU A 66 -8.27 -1.68 7.89
N THR A 67 -8.92 -1.49 6.73
CA THR A 67 -8.27 -1.60 5.42
C THR A 67 -8.45 -0.35 4.57
N LEU A 68 -7.33 0.22 4.16
CA LEU A 68 -7.22 1.24 3.12
C LEU A 68 -6.47 0.66 1.93
N GLY A 69 -6.94 0.89 0.71
CA GLY A 69 -6.26 0.29 -0.44
C GLY A 69 -6.31 1.08 -1.73
N CYS A 70 -5.32 0.77 -2.57
CA CYS A 70 -5.07 1.30 -3.90
C CYS A 70 -4.93 2.83 -3.95
N LEU A 71 -4.30 3.39 -2.92
CA LEU A 71 -4.11 4.83 -2.79
C LEU A 71 -2.87 5.28 -3.58
N PRO A 72 -2.96 6.27 -4.47
CA PRO A 72 -1.79 6.83 -5.13
C PRO A 72 -0.90 7.51 -4.10
N TYR A 73 0.40 7.27 -4.18
CA TYR A 73 1.41 7.93 -3.34
C TYR A 73 2.31 8.77 -4.24
N HIS A 74 2.11 10.08 -4.19
CA HIS A 74 2.93 11.04 -4.93
C HIS A 74 4.06 11.56 -4.03
N GLN A 75 5.31 11.31 -4.42
CA GLN A 75 6.46 11.99 -3.82
C GLN A 75 6.67 13.32 -4.52
N HIS A 76 6.35 14.43 -3.84
CA HIS A 76 6.82 15.73 -4.30
C HIS A 76 8.31 15.85 -4.04
N HIS A 77 9.07 16.22 -5.08
CA HIS A 77 10.51 16.39 -4.99
C HIS A 77 10.94 17.62 -4.17
N TYR A 78 10.00 18.44 -3.67
CA TYR A 78 10.36 19.78 -3.21
C TYR A 78 9.77 20.27 -1.89
N HIS A 79 8.78 19.66 -1.24
CA HIS A 79 8.30 20.16 0.06
C HIS A 79 7.93 19.04 1.04
N TYR A 80 8.21 19.36 2.30
CA TYR A 80 8.08 18.59 3.53
C TYR A 80 6.63 18.12 3.76
N HIS A 81 6.46 16.85 4.17
CA HIS A 81 5.32 16.26 4.89
C HIS A 81 3.90 16.27 4.29
N ASP A 82 3.65 16.83 3.11
CA ASP A 82 2.30 16.78 2.52
C ASP A 82 2.08 15.52 1.66
N PHE A 83 1.35 14.56 2.23
CA PHE A 83 0.88 13.34 1.56
C PHE A 83 -0.27 13.65 0.62
N GLN A 84 0.00 13.93 -0.65
CA GLN A 84 -1.06 14.00 -1.66
C GLN A 84 -1.39 12.60 -2.20
N GLY A 85 -2.65 12.18 -1.98
CA GLY A 85 -3.21 10.92 -2.50
C GLY A 85 -3.72 9.94 -1.43
N LEU A 86 -3.33 10.12 -0.15
CA LEU A 86 -4.00 9.45 0.97
C LEU A 86 -5.29 10.20 1.35
N PRO A 87 -6.33 9.50 1.82
CA PRO A 87 -7.48 10.13 2.46
C PRO A 87 -7.04 11.04 3.59
N THR A 88 -7.70 12.19 3.74
CA THR A 88 -7.60 12.98 4.97
C THR A 88 -8.39 12.23 6.05
N LEU A 89 -7.66 11.65 7.00
CA LEU A 89 -8.21 10.80 8.06
C LEU A 89 -8.16 11.54 9.38
N PHE A 90 -9.24 11.44 10.16
CA PHE A 90 -9.21 11.91 11.55
C PHE A 90 -8.29 11.01 12.40
N PRO A 91 -7.66 11.54 13.46
CA PRO A 91 -6.72 10.80 14.31
C PRO A 91 -7.28 9.47 14.84
N THR A 92 -8.57 9.39 15.13
CA THR A 92 -9.22 8.17 15.60
C THR A 92 -9.21 7.06 14.56
N VAL A 93 -9.29 7.39 13.27
CA VAL A 93 -9.35 6.40 12.19
C VAL A 93 -7.96 5.91 11.78
N VAL A 94 -6.92 6.73 11.85
CA VAL A 94 -5.56 6.27 11.54
C VAL A 94 -5.07 5.15 12.48
N HIS A 95 -5.59 5.09 13.71
CA HIS A 95 -5.26 4.05 14.69
C HIS A 95 -5.98 2.72 14.44
N THR A 96 -7.00 2.68 13.59
CA THR A 96 -7.75 1.44 13.30
C THR A 96 -7.21 0.71 12.07
N VAL A 97 -6.51 1.43 11.19
CA VAL A 97 -5.97 0.88 9.94
C VAL A 97 -4.80 -0.06 10.22
N LYS A 98 -5.00 -1.33 9.88
CA LYS A 98 -4.00 -2.40 9.99
C LYS A 98 -3.46 -2.85 8.64
N THR A 99 -4.22 -2.61 7.58
CA THR A 99 -3.88 -3.00 6.22
C THR A 99 -3.89 -1.79 5.31
N LEU A 100 -2.76 -1.54 4.65
CA LEU A 100 -2.61 -0.47 3.68
C LEU A 100 -2.12 -1.03 2.34
N SER A 101 -2.75 -0.57 1.27
CA SER A 101 -2.36 -0.86 -0.11
C SER A 101 -2.15 0.46 -0.85
N ILE A 102 -0.98 0.61 -1.48
CA ILE A 102 -0.55 1.84 -2.17
C ILE A 102 -0.06 1.55 -3.57
N PHE A 103 -0.19 2.56 -4.42
CA PHE A 103 0.38 2.59 -5.75
C PHE A 103 1.40 3.73 -5.84
N VAL A 104 2.63 3.37 -6.20
CA VAL A 104 3.79 4.26 -6.17
C VAL A 104 4.50 4.24 -7.52
N TYR A 105 5.15 5.35 -7.87
CA TYR A 105 6.04 5.34 -9.05
C TYR A 105 7.25 4.44 -8.81
N ALA A 106 7.91 4.60 -7.65
CA ALA A 106 9.04 3.78 -7.21
C ALA A 106 9.01 3.60 -5.69
N SER A 107 9.30 2.38 -5.23
CA SER A 107 9.33 2.07 -3.79
C SER A 107 10.56 2.66 -3.10
N ASN A 108 10.37 3.24 -1.92
CA ASN A 108 11.47 3.66 -1.06
C ASN A 108 11.17 3.53 0.42
N VAL A 109 12.23 3.43 1.22
CA VAL A 109 12.13 3.18 2.67
C VAL A 109 11.56 4.39 3.41
N ASP A 110 11.93 5.60 3.01
CA ASP A 110 11.50 6.86 3.65
C ASP A 110 9.95 6.93 3.64
N MET A 111 9.33 6.67 2.48
CA MET A 111 7.88 6.52 2.32
C MET A 111 7.27 5.53 3.32
N VAL A 112 7.85 4.34 3.48
CA VAL A 112 7.25 3.35 4.39
C VAL A 112 7.36 3.78 5.85
N ILE A 113 8.45 4.46 6.23
CA ILE A 113 8.61 5.05 7.56
C ILE A 113 7.54 6.12 7.79
N ASP A 114 7.33 6.98 6.81
CA ASP A 114 6.31 8.04 6.84
C ASP A 114 4.91 7.42 7.01
N LEU A 115 4.60 6.37 6.24
CA LEU A 115 3.34 5.64 6.35
C LEU A 115 3.14 4.97 7.71
N MET A 116 4.18 4.33 8.28
CA MET A 116 4.10 3.75 9.62
C MET A 116 3.91 4.83 10.70
N SER A 117 4.42 6.04 10.48
CA SER A 117 4.23 7.18 11.38
C SER A 117 2.78 7.69 11.32
N CYS A 118 2.16 7.68 10.13
CA CYS A 118 0.75 8.02 9.97
C CYS A 118 -0.20 6.94 10.51
N PHE A 119 0.15 5.66 10.33
CA PHE A 119 -0.69 4.52 10.67
C PHE A 119 0.00 3.65 11.74
N PRO A 120 -0.14 4.01 13.03
CA PRO A 120 0.62 3.34 14.08
C PRO A 120 0.31 1.84 14.16
N CYS A 121 -0.93 1.43 13.88
CA CYS A 121 -1.35 0.02 13.95
C CYS A 121 -1.14 -0.75 12.63
N LEU A 122 -0.35 -0.23 11.69
CA LEU A 122 -0.12 -0.85 10.40
C LEU A 122 0.66 -2.16 10.52
N GLU A 123 0.03 -3.27 10.12
CA GLU A 123 0.61 -4.62 10.15
C GLU A 123 0.87 -5.18 8.74
N LYS A 124 0.06 -4.80 7.75
CA LYS A 124 0.14 -5.33 6.38
C LYS A 124 0.28 -4.19 5.38
N LEU A 125 1.33 -4.24 4.58
CA LEU A 125 1.60 -3.26 3.55
C LEU A 125 1.72 -3.93 2.18
N TYR A 126 0.92 -3.46 1.24
CA TYR A 126 0.94 -3.92 -0.15
C TYR A 126 1.37 -2.75 -1.03
N ILE A 127 2.42 -2.95 -1.82
CA ILE A 127 3.06 -1.90 -2.62
C ILE A 127 3.02 -2.33 -4.07
N GLN A 128 2.29 -1.56 -4.87
CA GLN A 128 2.30 -1.69 -6.31
C GLN A 128 3.17 -0.58 -6.91
N GLN A 129 4.35 -0.93 -7.43
CA GLN A 129 5.25 0.04 -8.04
C GLN A 129 5.21 0.01 -9.57
N ILE A 130 5.32 1.17 -10.22
CA ILE A 130 5.41 1.26 -11.69
C ILE A 130 6.82 0.91 -12.18
N GLN A 131 7.84 1.46 -11.52
CA GLN A 131 9.23 1.28 -11.89
C GLN A 131 10.09 0.87 -10.70
N SER A 132 11.01 -0.06 -10.96
CA SER A 132 12.08 -0.44 -10.05
C SER A 132 13.25 0.54 -10.15
N MET A 133 13.02 1.81 -9.85
CA MET A 133 14.01 2.89 -9.96
C MET A 133 14.34 3.50 -8.59
N GLY A 134 15.41 4.30 -8.53
CA GLY A 134 15.84 4.97 -7.31
C GLY A 134 16.93 4.21 -6.54
N LYS A 135 17.76 4.96 -5.80
CA LYS A 135 18.99 4.41 -5.21
C LYS A 135 18.79 3.77 -3.83
N ASN A 136 17.62 3.91 -3.20
CA ASN A 136 17.29 3.37 -1.87
C ASN A 136 18.48 3.40 -0.89
N LEU A 137 19.05 4.60 -0.69
CA LEU A 137 20.31 4.83 0.06
C LEU A 137 20.12 4.81 1.59
N TRP A 138 19.17 4.03 2.10
CA TRP A 138 18.84 3.96 3.52
C TRP A 138 20.06 3.58 4.39
N ARG A 139 20.99 2.77 3.85
CA ARG A 139 22.24 2.40 4.55
C ARG A 139 23.10 3.61 4.92
N ARG A 140 23.01 4.70 4.15
CA ARG A 140 23.72 5.96 4.42
C ARG A 140 22.86 6.88 5.27
N LYS A 141 21.58 7.05 4.90
CA LYS A 141 20.67 8.00 5.55
C LYS A 141 20.27 7.61 6.98
N HIS A 142 19.99 6.33 7.22
CA HIS A 142 19.37 5.86 8.47
C HIS A 142 20.32 5.08 9.38
N LYS A 143 21.63 5.08 9.08
CA LYS A 143 22.62 4.26 9.78
C LYS A 143 22.60 4.41 11.31
N SER A 144 22.31 5.61 11.82
CA SER A 144 22.22 5.92 13.25
C SER A 144 20.84 5.62 13.87
N HIS A 145 19.75 5.71 13.10
CA HIS A 145 18.37 5.65 13.61
C HIS A 145 17.66 4.31 13.39
N ILE A 146 18.23 3.41 12.59
CA ILE A 146 17.65 2.08 12.31
C ILE A 146 17.40 1.26 13.58
N ARG A 147 18.24 1.38 14.61
CA ARG A 147 18.08 0.62 15.86
C ARG A 147 16.82 1.01 16.63
N CYS A 148 16.28 2.21 16.41
CA CYS A 148 15.11 2.74 17.11
C CYS A 148 13.81 2.62 16.31
N LEU A 149 13.87 2.20 15.04
CA LEU A 149 12.69 2.01 14.21
C LEU A 149 11.96 0.73 14.66
N ASP A 150 10.81 0.90 15.30
CA ASP A 150 9.92 -0.22 15.65
C ASP A 150 9.05 -0.60 14.43
N ILE A 151 9.58 -1.47 13.58
CA ILE A 151 8.87 -1.94 12.39
C ILE A 151 7.90 -3.06 12.80
N ARG A 152 6.62 -2.70 12.95
CA ARG A 152 5.52 -3.61 13.33
C ARG A 152 4.87 -4.36 12.17
N LEU A 153 5.36 -4.13 10.95
CA LEU A 153 4.86 -4.82 9.75
C LEU A 153 5.10 -6.34 9.85
N LYS A 154 4.00 -7.10 9.75
CA LYS A 154 3.97 -8.56 9.69
C LYS A 154 3.95 -9.08 8.26
N THR A 155 3.31 -8.34 7.35
CA THR A 155 3.23 -8.73 5.93
C THR A 155 3.62 -7.57 5.02
N ILE A 156 4.52 -7.85 4.08
CA ILE A 156 4.83 -6.93 2.98
C ILE A 156 4.64 -7.67 1.67
N VAL A 157 3.91 -7.06 0.74
CA VAL A 157 3.83 -7.52 -0.65
C VAL A 157 4.37 -6.43 -1.55
N LEU A 158 5.34 -6.79 -2.39
CA LEU A 158 5.93 -5.91 -3.39
C LEU A 158 5.62 -6.45 -4.77
N GLU A 159 4.69 -5.79 -5.46
CA GLU A 159 4.33 -6.12 -6.83
C GLU A 159 5.26 -5.44 -7.83
N ASN A 160 5.36 -6.03 -9.02
CA ASN A 160 6.28 -5.59 -10.07
C ASN A 160 7.74 -5.58 -9.56
N TYR A 161 8.11 -6.59 -8.78
CA TYR A 161 9.49 -6.82 -8.38
C TYR A 161 10.29 -7.33 -9.59
N GLN A 162 11.31 -6.57 -10.00
CA GLN A 162 12.18 -6.91 -11.13
C GLN A 162 13.49 -7.57 -10.66
N GLY A 163 13.82 -7.45 -9.37
CA GLY A 163 15.04 -8.02 -8.81
C GLY A 163 16.31 -7.25 -9.20
N VAL A 164 16.15 -6.02 -9.66
CA VAL A 164 17.23 -5.05 -9.85
C VAL A 164 17.71 -4.51 -8.49
N MET A 165 18.85 -3.83 -8.47
CA MET A 165 19.48 -3.41 -7.21
C MET A 165 18.62 -2.42 -6.39
N SER A 166 17.81 -1.59 -7.03
CA SER A 166 16.86 -0.68 -6.37
C SER A 166 15.84 -1.45 -5.52
N ASP A 167 15.20 -2.47 -6.09
CA ASP A 167 14.27 -3.36 -5.40
C ASP A 167 14.97 -4.14 -4.29
N VAL A 168 16.15 -4.69 -4.57
CA VAL A 168 16.94 -5.44 -3.60
C VAL A 168 17.29 -4.55 -2.42
N ASN A 169 17.74 -3.32 -2.66
CA ASN A 169 18.08 -2.37 -1.60
C ASN A 169 16.84 -2.04 -0.76
N PHE A 170 15.70 -1.74 -1.38
CA PHE A 170 14.45 -1.51 -0.68
C PHE A 170 14.08 -2.70 0.21
N ALA A 171 14.01 -3.91 -0.35
CA ALA A 171 13.57 -5.10 0.36
C ALA A 171 14.55 -5.52 1.47
N THR A 172 15.86 -5.40 1.21
CA THR A 172 16.91 -5.75 2.19
C THR A 172 16.78 -4.92 3.48
N PHE A 173 16.25 -3.69 3.41
CA PHE A 173 15.97 -2.92 4.62
C PHE A 173 15.03 -3.68 5.56
N PHE A 174 13.90 -4.16 5.06
CA PHE A 174 12.92 -4.88 5.89
C PHE A 174 13.42 -6.26 6.27
N VAL A 175 14.11 -6.97 5.38
CA VAL A 175 14.75 -8.25 5.72
C VAL A 175 15.62 -8.11 6.96
N LEU A 176 16.46 -7.07 7.01
CA LEU A 176 17.46 -6.89 8.06
C LEU A 176 16.93 -6.22 9.33
N ASN A 177 15.76 -5.57 9.29
CA ASN A 177 15.30 -4.73 10.40
C ASN A 177 13.88 -5.06 10.91
N ALA A 178 13.01 -5.66 10.09
CA ALA A 178 11.64 -5.98 10.49
C ALA A 178 11.58 -7.27 11.32
N LYS A 179 11.54 -7.10 12.65
CA LYS A 179 11.55 -8.22 13.61
C LYS A 179 10.21 -8.97 13.69
N MET A 180 9.11 -8.29 13.40
CA MET A 180 7.76 -8.87 13.42
C MET A 180 7.33 -9.44 12.07
N LEU A 181 8.19 -9.37 11.05
CA LEU A 181 7.84 -9.80 9.70
C LEU A 181 7.59 -11.31 9.67
N GLU A 182 6.42 -11.72 9.20
CA GLU A 182 6.02 -13.11 9.02
C GLU A 182 6.06 -13.52 7.55
N LEU A 183 5.74 -12.57 6.65
CA LEU A 183 5.69 -12.79 5.21
C LEU A 183 6.25 -11.58 4.46
N PHE A 184 7.18 -11.84 3.55
CA PHE A 184 7.55 -10.91 2.49
C PHE A 184 7.33 -11.60 1.14
N ARG A 185 6.32 -11.14 0.39
CA ARG A 185 6.00 -11.65 -0.94
C ARG A 185 6.52 -10.70 -2.02
N PHE A 186 7.23 -11.25 -2.99
CA PHE A 186 7.70 -10.56 -4.18
C PHE A 186 6.93 -11.08 -5.38
N GLU A 187 6.22 -10.19 -6.08
CA GLU A 187 5.48 -10.57 -7.27
C GLU A 187 6.12 -10.00 -8.53
N THR A 188 6.53 -10.90 -9.43
CA THR A 188 7.34 -10.59 -10.61
C THR A 188 6.49 -10.63 -11.87
N ARG A 189 6.65 -9.67 -12.80
CA ARG A 189 5.99 -9.74 -14.12
C ARG A 189 6.64 -10.75 -15.08
N GLY A 190 7.87 -11.16 -14.80
CA GLY A 190 8.63 -12.13 -15.59
C GLY A 190 8.79 -13.48 -14.91
N LEU A 191 9.42 -14.43 -15.61
CA LEU A 191 9.67 -15.78 -15.13
C LEU A 191 10.56 -15.82 -13.89
N CYS A 192 10.00 -16.26 -12.77
CA CYS A 192 10.72 -16.51 -11.52
C CYS A 192 11.35 -17.92 -11.50
N GLY A 193 12.35 -18.15 -12.36
CA GLY A 193 13.08 -19.42 -12.39
C GLY A 193 13.93 -19.66 -11.15
N LYS A 194 14.29 -20.92 -10.87
CA LYS A 194 15.15 -21.31 -9.72
C LYS A 194 16.43 -20.47 -9.61
N GLY A 195 17.10 -20.20 -10.73
CA GLY A 195 18.33 -19.39 -10.75
C GLY A 195 18.11 -17.93 -10.34
N PHE A 196 17.00 -17.33 -10.76
CA PHE A 196 16.62 -15.98 -10.32
C PHE A 196 16.36 -15.97 -8.81
N ILE A 197 15.54 -16.90 -8.32
CA ILE A 197 15.23 -17.00 -6.88
C ILE A 197 16.51 -17.18 -6.07
N GLN A 198 17.40 -18.08 -6.46
CA GLN A 198 18.66 -18.31 -5.74
C GLN A 198 19.55 -17.05 -5.71
N ARG A 199 19.61 -16.30 -6.83
CA ARG A 199 20.31 -15.02 -6.88
C ARG A 199 19.68 -14.02 -5.89
N GLN A 200 18.36 -13.90 -5.87
CA GLN A 200 17.68 -12.97 -4.97
C GLN A 200 17.85 -13.36 -3.49
N HIS A 201 17.83 -14.65 -3.16
CA HIS A 201 18.13 -15.12 -1.80
C HIS A 201 19.51 -14.63 -1.31
N ARG A 202 20.53 -14.65 -2.17
CA ARG A 202 21.88 -14.15 -1.85
C ARG A 202 21.88 -12.62 -1.70
N LEU A 203 21.31 -11.91 -2.67
CA LEU A 203 21.31 -10.44 -2.72
C LEU A 203 20.54 -9.81 -1.55
N LEU A 204 19.39 -10.37 -1.20
CA LEU A 204 18.55 -9.93 -0.08
C LEU A 204 19.14 -10.29 1.30
N GLN A 205 20.22 -11.07 1.34
CA GLN A 205 20.87 -11.50 2.58
C GLN A 205 19.88 -12.20 3.54
N LEU A 206 19.02 -13.08 3.02
CA LEU A 206 17.96 -13.73 3.82
C LEU A 206 18.48 -14.57 5.00
N GLY A 207 19.77 -14.95 4.99
CA GLY A 207 20.44 -15.58 6.13
C GLY A 207 20.69 -14.64 7.31
N LYS A 208 20.66 -13.33 7.10
CA LYS A 208 20.83 -12.28 8.13
C LYS A 208 19.51 -11.62 8.55
N ARG A 209 18.38 -12.26 8.23
CA ARG A 209 17.05 -11.70 8.50
C ARG A 209 16.82 -11.42 9.99
N ALA A 210 16.15 -10.31 10.30
CA ALA A 210 15.79 -9.93 11.66
C ALA A 210 14.74 -10.87 12.26
N SER A 211 13.69 -11.15 11.50
CA SER A 211 12.67 -12.14 11.89
C SER A 211 13.09 -13.55 11.48
N ARG A 212 13.27 -14.44 12.46
CA ARG A 212 13.68 -15.83 12.21
C ARG A 212 12.62 -16.63 11.44
N GLY A 213 11.34 -16.38 11.73
CA GLY A 213 10.19 -17.08 11.15
C GLY A 213 9.67 -16.49 9.83
N ALA A 214 10.23 -15.36 9.36
CA ALA A 214 9.78 -14.72 8.13
C ALA A 214 9.91 -15.65 6.92
N ARG A 215 8.82 -15.77 6.16
CA ARG A 215 8.78 -16.47 4.86
C ARG A 215 8.99 -15.47 3.73
N PHE A 216 9.87 -15.82 2.79
CA PHE A 216 10.13 -15.03 1.60
C PHE A 216 9.62 -15.81 0.40
N VAL A 217 8.60 -15.29 -0.27
CA VAL A 217 7.91 -15.98 -1.36
C VAL A 217 8.06 -15.16 -2.62
N PHE A 218 8.50 -15.80 -3.70
CA PHE A 218 8.53 -15.20 -5.03
C PHE A 218 7.44 -15.85 -5.88
N LYS A 219 6.58 -15.04 -6.49
CA LYS A 219 5.52 -15.51 -7.39
C LYS A 219 5.57 -14.75 -8.71
N ASN A 220 5.24 -15.43 -9.80
CA ASN A 220 4.90 -14.74 -11.03
C ASN A 220 3.53 -14.10 -10.83
N ASN A 221 3.45 -12.79 -11.01
CA ASN A 221 2.17 -12.11 -11.15
C ASN A 221 1.77 -12.16 -12.62
N THR A 222 0.74 -12.94 -12.93
CA THR A 222 0.12 -12.95 -14.26
C THR A 222 -0.90 -11.82 -14.43
N CYS A 223 -1.21 -11.11 -13.36
CA CYS A 223 -2.23 -10.08 -13.35
C CYS A 223 -1.65 -8.68 -13.50
N LEU A 224 -1.82 -8.12 -14.69
CA LEU A 224 -2.09 -6.69 -14.80
C LEU A 224 -3.55 -6.53 -14.41
N ARG A 225 -3.86 -6.19 -13.16
CA ARG A 225 -5.24 -5.81 -12.81
C ARG A 225 -5.62 -4.63 -13.68
N ASN A 226 -6.42 -4.86 -14.72
CA ASN A 226 -7.25 -3.83 -15.29
C ASN A 226 -8.33 -3.61 -14.23
N LEU A 227 -8.19 -2.55 -13.44
CA LEU A 227 -9.19 -2.18 -12.44
C LEU A 227 -10.56 -1.91 -13.08
N GLU A 228 -10.64 -1.83 -14.41
CA GLU A 228 -11.86 -1.85 -15.21
C GLU A 228 -12.70 -3.14 -15.06
N ASP A 229 -12.08 -4.28 -14.71
CA ASP A 229 -12.77 -5.58 -14.58
C ASP A 229 -13.55 -5.73 -13.27
N ILE A 230 -13.30 -4.89 -12.27
CA ILE A 230 -14.01 -4.94 -10.99
C ILE A 230 -15.43 -4.39 -11.19
N LYS A 231 -16.43 -5.28 -11.17
CA LYS A 231 -17.84 -4.87 -11.33
C LYS A 231 -18.52 -4.70 -9.98
N HIS A 232 -18.04 -5.39 -8.95
CA HIS A 232 -18.57 -5.34 -7.60
C HIS A 232 -17.47 -5.25 -6.56
N VAL A 233 -17.77 -4.61 -5.43
CA VAL A 233 -16.88 -4.56 -4.25
C VAL A 233 -16.56 -5.95 -3.67
N ARG A 234 -17.37 -6.97 -4.02
CA ARG A 234 -17.18 -8.35 -3.58
C ARG A 234 -16.09 -9.06 -4.38
N ASP A 235 -15.75 -8.53 -5.56
CA ASP A 235 -14.67 -9.01 -6.41
C ASP A 235 -13.28 -8.59 -5.85
N LEU A 236 -13.28 -7.73 -4.82
CA LEU A 236 -12.08 -7.30 -4.12
C LEU A 236 -11.76 -8.30 -3.00
N SER A 237 -10.75 -9.16 -3.23
CA SER A 237 -10.27 -10.15 -2.25
C SER A 237 -10.18 -9.54 -0.85
N VAL A 238 -10.72 -10.27 0.13
CA VAL A 238 -10.74 -9.88 1.55
C VAL A 238 -9.33 -9.97 2.14
N ALA A 239 -8.47 -10.85 1.62
CA ALA A 239 -7.14 -11.14 2.17
C ALA A 239 -6.03 -10.32 1.53
N HIS A 240 -6.16 -9.95 0.26
CA HIS A 240 -5.15 -9.22 -0.50
C HIS A 240 -5.85 -8.18 -1.37
N PRO A 241 -5.68 -6.87 -1.12
CA PRO A 241 -6.38 -5.81 -1.87
C PRO A 241 -6.16 -5.90 -3.38
N PHE A 242 -5.08 -6.55 -3.81
CA PHE A 242 -4.69 -6.76 -5.19
C PHE A 242 -4.78 -8.23 -5.69
N GLU A 243 -5.25 -9.20 -4.90
CA GLU A 243 -5.41 -10.58 -5.43
C GLU A 243 -6.40 -10.59 -6.60
N CYS A 244 -5.94 -11.10 -7.73
CA CYS A 244 -6.77 -11.95 -8.55
C CYS A 244 -7.01 -13.26 -7.79
#